data_AF-H1Z1G3-F1
#
_entry.id   AF-H1Z1G3-F1
#
_cell.length_a   1.000
_cell.length_b   1.000
_cell.length_c   1.000
_cell.angle_alpha   90.00
_cell.angle_beta   90.00
_cell.angle_gamma   90.00
#
_symmetry.space_group_name_H-M   'P 1'
#
loop_
_entity.id
_entity.type
_entity.pdbx_description
1 polymer ?
#
loop_
_entity_poly.entity_id
_entity_poly.type
_entity_poly.pdbx_seq_one_letter_code
_entity_poly.pdbx_strand_id
1 'polypeptide(L)'
;MDVTGCSNGSPDIKTGSGYGIRIKSKDRDLFFQKEWNSVEVIIDSEKFIEVSISKSFWNTCIELKSKEIGRWMLDNNHAPWPKYKTPKFKLEPSENRRFILTNNQK
;
A
#
# COMPACT_ATOMS: atom_id res chain seq x y z
N MET A 1 1.31 11.13 -3.26
CA MET A 1 2.53 10.51 -3.84
C MET A 1 2.14 9.35 -4.77
N ASP A 2 2.98 9.02 -5.77
CA ASP A 2 2.74 7.86 -6.64
C ASP A 2 3.31 6.59 -6.03
N VAL A 3 2.47 5.56 -5.89
CA VAL A 3 2.85 4.24 -5.35
C VAL A 3 2.56 3.14 -6.36
N THR A 4 3.23 2.00 -6.22
CA THR A 4 3.02 0.83 -7.09
C THR A 4 2.55 -0.36 -6.29
N GLY A 5 1.65 -1.18 -6.83
CA GLY A 5 1.34 -2.48 -6.24
C GLY A 5 2.58 -3.36 -6.12
N CYS A 6 2.69 -4.09 -5.01
CA CYS A 6 3.75 -5.05 -4.76
C CYS A 6 3.17 -6.38 -4.25
N SER A 7 3.93 -7.46 -4.41
CA SER A 7 3.60 -8.76 -3.83
C SER A 7 4.84 -9.42 -3.24
N ASN A 8 4.64 -10.35 -2.31
CA ASN A 8 5.69 -11.17 -1.70
C ASN A 8 6.22 -12.31 -2.60
N GLY A 9 5.86 -12.32 -3.90
CA GLY A 9 6.24 -13.37 -4.86
C GLY A 9 5.36 -14.63 -4.82
N SER A 10 4.56 -14.83 -3.77
CA SER A 10 3.55 -15.90 -3.69
C SER A 10 2.31 -15.39 -2.96
N PRO A 11 1.61 -14.38 -3.52
CA PRO A 11 0.43 -13.83 -2.88
C PRO A 11 -0.75 -14.80 -2.96
N ASP A 12 -1.58 -14.80 -1.93
CA ASP A 12 -2.82 -15.55 -1.91
C ASP A 12 -3.91 -14.78 -2.64
N ILE A 13 -4.26 -15.24 -3.84
CA ILE A 13 -5.28 -14.63 -4.69
C ILE A 13 -6.70 -14.75 -4.14
N LYS A 14 -6.96 -15.61 -3.15
CA LYS A 14 -8.28 -15.74 -2.52
C LYS A 14 -8.46 -14.71 -1.41
N THR A 15 -7.41 -14.52 -0.60
CA THR A 15 -7.48 -13.67 0.60
C THR A 15 -6.91 -12.27 0.41
N GLY A 16 -6.06 -12.06 -0.60
CA GLY A 16 -5.28 -10.82 -0.77
C GLY A 16 -4.01 -10.78 0.06
N SER A 17 -3.72 -11.81 0.86
CA SER A 17 -2.51 -11.86 1.68
C SER A 17 -1.26 -11.89 0.81
N GLY A 18 -0.24 -11.12 1.19
CA GLY A 18 1.01 -11.03 0.43
C GLY A 18 1.04 -9.90 -0.60
N TYR A 19 -0.06 -9.19 -0.83
CA TYR A 19 -0.08 -7.93 -1.59
C TYR A 19 0.13 -6.71 -0.70
N GLY A 20 0.45 -5.59 -1.33
CA GLY A 20 0.59 -4.28 -0.70
C GLY A 20 0.91 -3.19 -1.70
N ILE A 21 1.30 -2.02 -1.19
CA ILE A 21 1.82 -0.91 -1.99
C ILE A 21 3.26 -0.60 -1.60
N ARG A 22 4.07 -0.27 -2.60
CA ARG A 22 5.46 0.15 -2.46
C ARG A 22 5.58 1.66 -2.60
N ILE A 23 6.31 2.26 -1.67
CA ILE A 23 6.53 3.70 -1.56
C ILE A 23 8.00 4.00 -1.89
N LYS A 24 8.28 5.15 -2.48
CA LYS A 24 9.66 5.59 -2.77
C LYS A 24 10.31 6.09 -1.49
N SER A 25 11.63 5.88 -1.33
CA SER A 25 12.35 6.34 -0.13
C SER A 25 12.15 7.82 0.15
N LYS A 26 12.23 8.68 -0.87
CA LYS A 26 12.00 10.12 -0.71
C LYS A 26 10.61 10.45 -0.13
N ASP A 27 9.58 9.70 -0.55
CA ASP A 27 8.21 9.99 -0.13
C ASP A 27 7.98 9.44 1.29
N ARG A 28 8.60 8.29 1.63
CA ARG A 28 8.66 7.80 3.01
C ARG A 28 9.25 8.87 3.93
N ASP A 29 10.42 9.39 3.58
CA ASP A 29 11.17 10.32 4.43
C ASP A 29 10.49 11.68 4.60
N LEU A 30 9.60 12.05 3.66
CA LEU A 30 8.81 13.28 3.71
C LEU A 30 7.51 13.14 4.49
N PHE A 31 6.84 11.99 4.40
CA PHE A 31 5.45 11.84 4.85
C PHE A 31 5.26 10.87 6.03
N PHE A 32 6.30 10.12 6.41
CA PHE A 32 6.23 9.16 7.51
C PHE A 32 7.20 9.54 8.63
N GLN A 33 6.78 9.37 9.89
CA GLN A 33 7.62 9.60 11.07
C GLN A 33 8.16 8.26 11.60
N LYS A 34 9.44 8.23 12.00
CA LYS A 34 10.15 7.00 12.40
C LYS A 34 9.54 6.31 13.61
N GLU A 35 8.83 7.08 14.44
CA GLU A 35 8.20 6.64 15.67
C GLU A 35 6.87 5.90 15.40
N TRP A 36 6.35 5.98 14.17
CA TRP A 36 5.10 5.31 13.81
C TRP A 36 5.30 3.81 13.62
N ASN A 37 4.54 3.03 14.41
CA ASN A 37 4.46 1.57 14.31
C ASN A 37 3.29 1.12 13.41
N SER A 38 2.39 2.03 13.07
CA SER A 38 1.26 1.80 12.17
C SER A 38 0.80 3.11 11.53
N VAL A 39 0.09 2.98 10.41
CA VAL A 39 -0.60 4.07 9.73
C VAL A 39 -2.03 3.67 9.44
N GLU A 40 -2.87 4.69 9.30
CA GLU A 40 -4.26 4.55 8.90
C GLU A 40 -4.35 4.74 7.40
N VAL A 41 -4.98 3.81 6.69
CA VAL A 41 -5.20 3.90 5.25
C VAL A 41 -6.69 3.89 4.98
N ILE A 42 -7.17 4.93 4.30
CA ILE A 42 -8.53 5.00 3.76
C ILE A 42 -8.46 4.59 2.29
N ILE A 43 -9.15 3.52 1.93
CA ILE A 43 -9.17 3.00 0.57
C ILE A 43 -10.44 3.50 -0.14
N ASP A 44 -10.25 4.14 -1.31
CA ASP A 44 -11.31 4.75 -2.13
C ASP A 44 -12.32 5.57 -1.31
N SER A 45 -11.83 6.30 -0.30
CA SER A 45 -12.63 7.17 0.58
C SER A 45 -13.70 6.47 1.43
N GLU A 46 -13.72 5.14 1.49
CA GLU A 46 -14.77 4.38 2.19
C GLU A 46 -14.22 3.49 3.30
N LYS A 47 -13.17 2.72 3.01
CA LYS A 47 -12.70 1.68 3.91
C LYS A 47 -11.48 2.11 4.71
N PHE A 48 -11.66 2.24 6.02
CA PHE A 48 -10.57 2.49 6.96
C PHE A 48 -9.90 1.19 7.38
N ILE A 49 -8.57 1.13 7.27
CA ILE A 49 -7.75 0.04 7.77
C ILE A 49 -6.52 0.56 8.51
N GLU A 50 -6.08 -0.17 9.53
CA GLU A 50 -4.79 0.06 10.15
C GLU A 50 -3.74 -0.88 9.52
N VAL A 51 -2.60 -0.32 9.12
CA VAL A 51 -1.51 -1.07 8.50
C VAL A 51 -0.26 -0.90 9.35
N SER A 52 0.27 -2.01 9.86
CA SER A 52 1.50 -2.00 10.64
C SER A 52 2.71 -1.62 9.78
N ILE A 53 3.58 -0.77 10.32
CA ILE A 53 4.88 -0.45 9.75
C ILE A 53 5.91 -1.41 10.33
N SER A 54 6.52 -2.24 9.48
CA SER A 54 7.59 -3.14 9.89
C SER A 54 8.91 -2.39 10.07
N LYS A 55 9.85 -2.93 10.86
CA LYS A 55 11.21 -2.40 10.96
C LYS A 55 11.90 -2.29 9.59
N SER A 56 11.62 -3.22 8.67
CA SER A 56 12.18 -3.22 7.32
C SER A 56 11.69 -2.07 6.44
N PHE A 57 10.54 -1.46 6.75
CA PHE A 57 10.00 -0.28 6.06
C PHE A 57 10.99 0.89 6.04
N TRP A 58 11.74 1.05 7.13
CA TRP A 58 12.72 2.12 7.29
C TRP A 58 14.04 1.87 6.56
N ASN A 59 14.31 0.63 6.12
CA ASN A 59 15.61 0.23 5.60
C ASN A 59 15.53 -0.33 4.18
N THR A 60 14.91 -1.49 4.01
CA THR A 60 15.07 -2.35 2.82
C THR A 60 13.77 -2.61 2.06
N CYS A 61 12.62 -2.59 2.73
CA CYS A 61 11.33 -2.96 2.14
C CYS A 61 10.28 -1.88 2.46
N ILE A 62 10.29 -0.81 1.68
CA ILE A 62 9.42 0.36 1.86
C ILE A 62 8.01 0.06 1.32
N GLU A 63 7.31 -0.86 1.99
CA GLU A 63 6.00 -1.36 1.57
C GLU A 63 5.00 -1.31 2.72
N LEU A 64 3.77 -0.90 2.42
CA LEU A 64 2.61 -1.13 3.29
C LEU A 64 1.91 -2.40 2.81
N LYS A 65 2.12 -3.50 3.54
CA LYS A 65 1.53 -4.81 3.25
C LYS A 65 0.32 -5.05 4.13
N SER A 66 -0.81 -5.35 3.51
CA SER A 66 -2.07 -5.64 4.19
C SER A 66 -2.91 -6.52 3.30
N LYS A 67 -3.56 -7.53 3.91
CA LYS A 67 -4.50 -8.40 3.20
C LYS A 67 -5.69 -7.60 2.69
N GLU A 68 -6.08 -6.54 3.37
CA GLU A 68 -7.19 -5.65 3.00
C GLU A 68 -6.84 -4.81 1.77
N ILE A 69 -5.63 -4.27 1.69
CA ILE A 69 -5.11 -3.62 0.47
C ILE A 69 -5.11 -4.63 -0.68
N GLY A 70 -4.59 -5.84 -0.42
CA GLY A 70 -4.56 -6.90 -1.43
C GLY A 70 -5.94 -7.31 -1.92
N ARG A 71 -6.90 -7.45 -0.99
CA ARG A 71 -8.28 -7.78 -1.30
C ARG A 71 -8.93 -6.71 -2.14
N TRP A 72 -8.73 -5.43 -1.79
CA TRP A 72 -9.19 -4.31 -2.61
C TRP A 72 -8.59 -4.34 -4.02
N MET A 73 -7.30 -4.65 -4.18
CA MET A 73 -6.70 -4.79 -5.51
C MET A 73 -7.32 -5.93 -6.32
N LEU A 74 -7.62 -7.07 -5.69
CA LEU A 74 -8.27 -8.20 -6.36
C LEU A 74 -9.71 -7.87 -6.76
N ASP A 75 -10.48 -7.27 -5.86
CA ASP A 75 -11.89 -6.91 -6.10
C ASP A 75 -12.03 -5.87 -7.22
N ASN A 76 -11.02 -5.03 -7.42
CA ASN A 76 -10.97 -4.01 -8.47
C ASN A 76 -10.18 -4.43 -9.73
N ASN A 77 -9.86 -5.72 -9.89
CA ASN A 77 -9.08 -6.25 -11.02
C ASN A 77 -7.69 -5.59 -11.22
N HIS A 78 -7.11 -5.02 -10.17
CA HIS A 78 -5.74 -4.53 -10.17
C HIS A 78 -4.72 -5.63 -9.89
N ALA A 79 -5.17 -6.78 -9.34
CA ALA A 79 -4.37 -7.97 -9.08
C ALA A 79 -5.13 -9.25 -9.49
N PRO A 80 -4.43 -10.36 -9.79
CA PRO A 80 -2.99 -10.43 -10.03
C PRO A 80 -2.60 -9.72 -11.34
N TRP A 81 -1.35 -9.28 -11.44
CA TRP A 81 -0.85 -8.61 -12.64
C TRP A 81 0.26 -9.42 -13.32
N PRO A 82 0.40 -9.32 -14.67
CA PRO A 82 1.53 -9.90 -15.37
C PRO A 82 2.87 -9.32 -14.91
N LYS A 83 3.95 -10.07 -15.15
CA LYS A 83 5.31 -9.62 -14.82
C LYS A 83 5.58 -8.23 -15.43
N TYR A 84 6.18 -7.35 -14.64
CA TYR A 84 6.50 -5.96 -15.00
C TYR A 84 5.29 -5.03 -15.27
N LYS A 85 4.06 -5.48 -15.08
CA LYS A 85 2.83 -4.66 -15.20
C LYS A 85 2.22 -4.34 -13.84
N THR A 86 3.03 -3.89 -12.90
CA THR A 86 2.52 -3.51 -11.57
C THR A 86 1.54 -2.35 -11.68
N PRO A 87 0.38 -2.42 -11.01
CA PRO A 87 -0.58 -1.32 -11.00
C PRO A 87 0.00 -0.11 -10.26
N LYS A 88 -0.48 1.08 -10.61
CA LYS A 88 -0.07 2.36 -10.02
C LYS A 88 -1.27 3.02 -9.35
N PHE A 89 -1.03 3.60 -8.19
CA PHE A 89 -2.06 4.25 -7.37
C PHE A 89 -1.54 5.58 -6.82
N LYS A 90 -2.44 6.37 -6.25
CA LYS A 90 -2.06 7.54 -5.44
C LYS A 90 -2.23 7.22 -3.96
N LEU A 91 -1.24 7.63 -3.18
CA LEU A 91 -1.31 7.64 -1.72
C LEU A 91 -1.15 9.07 -1.24
N GLU A 92 -2.20 9.66 -0.70
CA GLU A 92 -2.21 11.07 -0.28
C GLU A 92 -2.12 11.16 1.24
N PRO A 93 -1.13 11.87 1.80
CA PRO A 93 -1.09 12.11 3.23
C PRO A 93 -2.27 12.99 3.64
N SER A 94 -2.86 12.66 4.78
CA SER A 94 -3.88 13.43 5.48
C SER A 94 -3.33 13.80 6.86
N GLU A 95 -4.15 14.41 7.72
CA GLU A 95 -3.77 14.70 9.10
C GLU A 95 -3.24 13.47 9.87
N ASN A 96 -2.24 13.68 10.71
CA ASN A 96 -1.60 12.67 11.56
C ASN A 96 -0.95 11.52 10.74
N ARG A 97 -1.18 10.27 11.16
CA ARG A 97 -0.64 9.04 10.54
C ARG A 97 -1.55 8.47 9.45
N ARG A 98 -2.38 9.31 8.83
CA ARG A 98 -3.44 8.89 7.91
C ARG A 98 -3.08 9.14 6.47
N PHE A 99 -3.46 8.20 5.62
CA PHE A 99 -3.28 8.26 4.18
C PHE A 99 -4.55 7.84 3.45
N ILE A 100 -4.77 8.41 2.27
CA ILE A 100 -5.86 8.05 1.37
C ILE A 100 -5.24 7.34 0.16
N LEU A 101 -5.66 6.09 -0.08
CA LEU A 101 -5.27 5.28 -1.22
C LEU A 101 -6.39 5.33 -2.27
N THR A 102 -6.07 5.81 -3.46
CA THR A 102 -7.04 5.91 -4.57
C THR A 102 -6.52 5.26 -5.84
N ASN A 103 -7.43 4.65 -6.58
CA ASN A 103 -7.15 4.25 -7.95
C ASN A 103 -7.03 5.48 -8.86
N ASN A 104 -5.94 5.53 -9.63
CA ASN A 104 -5.64 6.63 -10.56
C ASN A 104 -6.00 6.30 -12.01
N GLN A 105 -6.60 5.14 -12.26
CA GLN A 105 -7.01 4.70 -13.59
C GLN A 105 -8.42 5.23 -13.89
N LYS A 106 -8.49 6.45 -14.41
CA LYS A 106 -9.60 6.90 -15.26
C LYS A 106 -9.39 6.37 -16.68
#